data_AF-A0A7N5K667-F1
#
_entry.id   AF-A0A7N5K667-F1
#
_cell.length_a   1.000
_cell.length_b   1.000
_cell.length_c   1.000
_cell.angle_alpha   90.00
_cell.angle_beta   90.00
_cell.angle_gamma   90.00
#
_symmetry.space_group_name_H-M   'P 1'
#
loop_
_entity.id
_entity.type
_entity.pdbx_description
1 polymer ?
#
loop_
_entity_poly.entity_id
_entity_poly.type
_entity_poly.pdbx_seq_one_letter_code
_entity_poly.pdbx_strand_id
1 'polypeptide(L)'
;MEAVVFLCLGAAVLAWGFLWVWDSWERMKSQEPAGIPEGGSRTLLVIAHPDDEAMFFAPTVLGLARLRHRLSLLCFSAGNYYNQGEMRKKELLQSCDVLGIPPSSITIIDNRDFPDDPGVQWDTELVASVLLQHIEASSINLVVTFDAGGVSGHRNHVALYAAVRVLRAHPSVGQCVAQVHLPSGPALFSASYPGCPLRAHQQRSGTGQESHVLPSQPAALVSPPLRALLQVHENQLPALPLKP
;
A
#
# COMPACT_ATOMS: atom_id res chain seq x y z
N MET A 1 -8.50 -14.82 -43.99
CA MET A 1 -8.35 -13.69 -43.04
C MET A 1 -8.31 -14.19 -41.60
N GLU A 2 -9.21 -15.09 -41.20
CA GLU A 2 -9.25 -15.73 -39.87
C GLU A 2 -7.88 -16.28 -39.38
N ALA A 3 -7.19 -17.10 -40.18
CA ALA A 3 -5.92 -17.73 -39.77
C ALA A 3 -4.79 -16.72 -39.46
N VAL A 4 -4.80 -15.56 -40.13
CA VAL A 4 -3.80 -14.51 -39.88
C VAL A 4 -4.09 -13.80 -38.55
N VAL A 5 -5.37 -13.60 -38.21
CA VAL A 5 -5.79 -13.00 -36.95
C VAL A 5 -5.42 -13.88 -35.75
N PHE A 6 -5.66 -15.19 -35.83
CA PHE A 6 -5.26 -16.12 -34.77
C PHE A 6 -3.75 -16.18 -34.58
N LEU A 7 -2.98 -16.12 -35.67
CA LEU A 7 -1.52 -16.15 -35.61
C LEU A 7 -0.94 -14.84 -35.03
N CYS A 8 -1.53 -13.69 -35.36
CA CYS A 8 -1.19 -12.41 -34.76
C CYS A 8 -1.53 -12.34 -33.27
N LEU A 9 -2.69 -12.87 -32.84
CA LEU A 9 -3.08 -12.93 -31.44
C LEU A 9 -2.14 -13.85 -30.63
N GLY A 10 -1.79 -15.01 -31.18
CA GLY A 10 -0.82 -15.91 -30.56
C GLY A 10 0.56 -15.26 -30.39
N ALA A 11 1.04 -14.57 -31.42
CA ALA A 11 2.31 -13.85 -31.36
C ALA A 11 2.30 -12.70 -30.33
N ALA A 12 1.18 -11.97 -30.20
CA ALA A 12 1.05 -10.90 -29.22
C ALA A 12 1.07 -11.43 -27.77
N VAL A 13 0.38 -12.55 -27.51
CA VAL A 13 0.39 -13.20 -26.18
C VAL A 13 1.79 -13.71 -25.83
N LEU A 14 2.49 -14.32 -26.78
CA LEU A 14 3.87 -14.78 -26.57
C LEU A 14 4.84 -13.61 -26.35
N ALA A 15 4.70 -12.53 -27.10
CA ALA A 15 5.51 -11.33 -26.92
C ALA A 15 5.26 -10.66 -25.57
N TRP A 16 3.99 -10.58 -25.14
CA TRP A 16 3.62 -10.06 -23.82
C TRP A 16 4.15 -10.93 -22.69
N GLY A 17 4.01 -12.26 -22.81
CA GLY A 17 4.56 -13.21 -21.85
C GLY A 17 6.07 -13.15 -21.77
N PHE A 18 6.76 -13.02 -22.92
CA PHE A 18 8.21 -12.85 -22.97
C PHE A 18 8.65 -11.52 -22.35
N LEU A 19 7.96 -10.42 -22.62
CA LEU A 19 8.25 -9.11 -22.00
C LEU A 19 8.02 -9.14 -20.49
N TRP A 20 6.96 -9.79 -20.01
CA TRP A 20 6.69 -9.95 -18.59
C TRP A 20 7.76 -10.82 -17.90
N VAL A 21 8.17 -11.92 -18.52
CA VAL A 21 9.27 -12.77 -18.02
C VAL A 21 10.61 -12.03 -18.05
N TRP A 22 10.88 -11.27 -19.12
CA TRP A 22 12.11 -10.49 -19.27
C TRP A 22 12.18 -9.35 -18.24
N ASP A 23 11.09 -8.62 -18.04
CA ASP A 23 11.01 -7.56 -17.04
C ASP A 23 11.09 -8.12 -15.61
N SER A 24 10.45 -9.27 -15.34
CA SER A 24 10.61 -10.01 -14.08
C SER A 24 12.05 -10.47 -13.87
N TRP A 25 12.71 -10.96 -14.93
CA TRP A 25 14.10 -11.40 -14.89
C TRP A 25 15.08 -10.23 -14.67
N GLU A 26 14.90 -9.10 -15.35
CA GLU A 26 15.71 -7.89 -15.13
C GLU A 26 15.48 -7.29 -13.74
N ARG A 27 14.25 -7.34 -13.22
CA ARG A 27 13.93 -6.96 -11.84
C ARG A 27 14.65 -7.85 -10.82
N MET A 28 14.68 -9.16 -11.06
CA MET A 28 15.41 -10.12 -10.24
C MET A 28 16.94 -9.92 -10.35
N LYS A 29 17.46 -9.63 -11.54
CA LYS A 29 18.88 -9.36 -11.78
C LYS A 29 19.33 -8.02 -11.16
N SER A 30 18.43 -7.04 -11.05
CA SER A 30 18.67 -5.79 -10.31
C SER A 30 18.69 -5.98 -8.78
N GLN A 31 18.23 -7.14 -8.28
CA GLN A 31 18.30 -7.54 -6.88
C GLN A 31 19.52 -8.43 -6.56
N GLU A 32 20.30 -8.86 -7.56
CA GLU A 32 21.59 -9.53 -7.33
C GLU A 32 22.62 -8.49 -6.84
N PRO A 33 23.24 -8.68 -5.66
CA PRO A 33 24.10 -7.67 -5.07
C PRO A 33 25.47 -7.68 -5.75
N ALA A 34 25.62 -6.87 -6.79
CA ALA A 34 26.92 -6.50 -7.33
C ALA A 34 27.59 -5.47 -6.39
N GLY A 35 28.44 -5.97 -5.49
CA GLY A 35 29.66 -5.29 -5.01
C GLY A 35 29.57 -3.82 -4.58
N ILE A 36 28.73 -3.49 -3.59
CA ILE A 36 28.85 -2.25 -2.80
C ILE A 36 29.06 -2.64 -1.32
N PRO A 37 29.97 -1.98 -0.56
CA PRO A 37 30.11 -2.22 0.88
C PRO A 37 28.80 -1.93 1.65
N GLU A 38 28.13 -3.04 1.98
CA GLU A 38 27.21 -3.37 3.08
C GLU A 38 26.47 -2.26 3.85
N GLY A 39 25.12 -2.25 3.74
CA GLY A 39 24.27 -1.66 4.78
C GLY A 39 22.99 -0.93 4.38
N GLY A 40 22.37 -1.20 3.23
CA GLY A 40 21.02 -0.70 2.97
C GLY A 40 20.06 -1.15 4.07
N SER A 41 19.24 -0.24 4.61
CA SER A 41 18.34 -0.56 5.72
C SER A 41 17.37 -1.69 5.37
N ARG A 42 17.33 -2.71 6.23
CA ARG A 42 16.44 -3.86 6.14
C ARG A 42 15.14 -3.53 6.86
N THR A 43 14.12 -3.25 6.08
CA THR A 43 12.84 -2.78 6.58
C THR A 43 11.81 -3.90 6.52
N LEU A 44 11.17 -4.17 7.65
CA LEU A 44 10.07 -5.10 7.76
C LEU A 44 8.75 -4.31 7.79
N LEU A 45 7.89 -4.55 6.80
CA LEU A 45 6.50 -4.13 6.85
C LEU A 45 5.68 -5.22 7.55
N VAL A 46 5.01 -4.86 8.65
CA VAL A 46 4.17 -5.76 9.44
C VAL A 46 2.72 -5.37 9.27
N ILE A 47 1.93 -6.28 8.68
CA ILE A 47 0.49 -6.10 8.42
C ILE A 47 -0.33 -7.21 9.08
N ALA A 48 -1.62 -6.97 9.26
CA ALA A 48 -2.50 -7.97 9.87
C ALA A 48 -3.08 -8.91 8.81
N HIS A 49 -3.47 -8.35 7.66
CA HIS A 49 -4.27 -9.05 6.66
C HIS A 49 -3.76 -8.84 5.23
N PRO A 50 -4.03 -9.79 4.31
CA PRO A 50 -3.82 -9.61 2.87
C PRO A 50 -4.73 -8.53 2.26
N ASP A 51 -4.18 -7.36 1.96
CA ASP A 51 -4.81 -6.14 1.38
C ASP A 51 -4.25 -4.88 2.03
N ASP A 52 -3.87 -4.96 3.31
CA ASP A 52 -3.30 -3.86 4.08
C ASP A 52 -2.10 -3.20 3.40
N GLU A 53 -1.25 -4.00 2.73
CA GLU A 53 -0.06 -3.51 2.05
C GLU A 53 -0.41 -2.54 0.92
N ALA A 54 -1.47 -2.82 0.17
CA ALA A 54 -1.93 -2.00 -0.93
C ALA A 54 -2.82 -0.87 -0.45
N MET A 55 -3.71 -1.16 0.51
CA MET A 55 -4.71 -0.22 1.02
C MET A 55 -4.08 0.90 1.85
N PHE A 56 -3.11 0.56 2.71
CA PHE A 56 -2.54 1.51 3.68
C PHE A 56 -1.07 1.82 3.42
N PHE A 57 -0.29 0.87 2.90
CA PHE A 57 1.16 1.02 2.87
C PHE A 57 1.77 1.22 1.47
N ALA A 58 1.00 1.19 0.39
CA ALA A 58 1.56 1.32 -0.97
C ALA A 58 2.44 2.58 -1.14
N PRO A 59 2.02 3.79 -0.71
CA PRO A 59 2.88 4.98 -0.78
C PRO A 59 4.18 4.83 0.03
N THR A 60 4.10 4.19 1.20
CA THR A 60 5.25 3.94 2.09
C THR A 60 6.22 2.95 1.45
N VAL A 61 5.73 1.84 0.92
CA VAL A 61 6.53 0.82 0.24
C VAL A 61 7.26 1.42 -0.96
N LEU A 62 6.56 2.18 -1.80
CA LEU A 62 7.16 2.87 -2.94
C LEU A 62 8.20 3.92 -2.51
N GLY A 63 7.95 4.63 -1.41
CA GLY A 63 8.90 5.57 -0.82
C GLY A 63 10.19 4.88 -0.36
N LEU A 64 10.07 3.80 0.41
CA LEU A 64 11.19 3.00 0.92
C LEU A 64 11.98 2.35 -0.21
N ALA A 65 11.30 1.89 -1.26
CA ALA A 65 11.94 1.35 -2.46
C ALA A 65 12.79 2.41 -3.20
N ARG A 66 12.29 3.66 -3.30
CA ARG A 66 13.07 4.79 -3.85
C ARG A 66 14.31 5.12 -3.01
N LEU A 67 14.20 4.95 -1.70
CA LEU A 67 15.32 5.08 -0.75
C LEU A 67 16.24 3.84 -0.73
N ARG A 68 16.01 2.84 -1.59
CA ARG A 68 16.82 1.61 -1.70
C ARG A 68 16.85 0.78 -0.42
N HIS A 69 15.78 0.82 0.38
CA HIS A 69 15.61 -0.10 1.50
C HIS A 69 15.37 -1.52 1.00
N ARG A 70 15.92 -2.52 1.69
CA ARG A 70 15.60 -3.94 1.45
C ARG A 70 14.33 -4.26 2.21
N LEU A 71 13.23 -4.40 1.48
CA LEU A 71 11.90 -4.58 2.05
C LEU A 71 11.54 -6.06 2.19
N SER A 72 11.10 -6.44 3.38
CA SER A 72 10.41 -7.70 3.64
C SER A 72 9.03 -7.42 4.23
N LEU A 73 8.11 -8.38 4.09
CA LEU A 73 6.75 -8.28 4.58
C LEU A 73 6.41 -9.46 5.48
N LEU A 74 5.83 -9.18 6.64
CA LEU A 74 5.25 -10.16 7.55
C LEU A 74 3.76 -9.88 7.70
N CYS A 75 2.93 -10.81 7.24
CA CYS A 75 1.49 -10.79 7.41
C CYS A 75 1.09 -11.77 8.51
N PHE A 76 0.39 -11.30 9.54
CA PHE A 76 0.07 -12.10 10.72
C PHE A 76 -1.11 -13.07 10.54
N SER A 77 -1.91 -12.90 9.49
CA SER A 77 -3.02 -13.79 9.19
C SER A 77 -3.17 -14.06 7.70
N ALA A 78 -3.71 -15.22 7.35
CA ALA A 78 -4.10 -15.53 5.98
C ALA A 78 -5.33 -14.75 5.48
N GLY A 79 -5.98 -13.94 6.33
CA GLY A 79 -7.20 -13.22 5.95
C GLY A 79 -8.42 -14.13 5.79
N ASN A 80 -8.49 -15.21 6.57
CA ASN A 80 -9.43 -16.31 6.33
C ASN A 80 -10.83 -16.11 6.94
N TYR A 81 -11.25 -14.89 7.29
CA TYR A 81 -12.56 -14.66 7.92
C TYR A 81 -13.74 -15.23 7.10
N TYR A 82 -13.69 -15.10 5.77
CA TYR A 82 -14.69 -15.63 4.84
C TYR A 82 -14.34 -16.99 4.23
N ASN A 83 -13.42 -17.75 4.85
CA ASN A 83 -12.88 -19.01 4.30
C ASN A 83 -12.16 -18.85 2.93
N GLN A 84 -11.52 -17.71 2.71
CA GLN A 84 -10.84 -17.34 1.46
C GLN A 84 -9.33 -17.19 1.61
N GLY A 85 -8.74 -17.69 2.70
CA GLY A 85 -7.33 -17.47 3.03
C GLY A 85 -6.36 -17.94 1.94
N GLU A 86 -6.62 -19.09 1.30
CA GLU A 86 -5.77 -19.57 0.19
C GLU A 86 -5.81 -18.67 -1.05
N MET A 87 -6.95 -18.03 -1.32
CA MET A 87 -7.07 -17.05 -2.39
C MET A 87 -6.32 -15.78 -2.01
N ARG A 88 -6.59 -15.24 -0.82
CA ARG A 88 -6.00 -14.00 -0.31
C ARG A 88 -4.49 -14.06 -0.14
N LYS A 89 -3.92 -15.21 0.23
CA LYS A 89 -2.46 -15.44 0.19
C LYS A 89 -1.88 -15.18 -1.19
N LYS A 90 -2.53 -15.71 -2.24
CA LYS A 90 -2.08 -15.54 -3.63
C LYS A 90 -2.21 -14.09 -4.07
N GLU A 91 -3.31 -13.44 -3.70
CA GLU A 91 -3.54 -12.01 -3.98
C GLU A 91 -2.47 -11.14 -3.32
N LEU A 92 -2.11 -11.39 -2.05
CA LEU A 92 -1.03 -10.68 -1.37
C LEU A 92 0.33 -10.87 -2.07
N LEU A 93 0.66 -12.09 -2.49
CA LEU A 93 1.90 -12.33 -3.23
C LEU A 93 1.93 -11.57 -4.56
N GLN A 94 0.81 -11.54 -5.29
CA GLN A 94 0.68 -10.79 -6.54
C GLN A 94 0.72 -9.28 -6.33
N SER A 95 0.06 -8.77 -5.28
CA SER A 95 0.09 -7.37 -4.89
C SER A 95 1.51 -6.93 -4.53
N CYS A 96 2.23 -7.73 -3.74
CA CYS A 96 3.62 -7.49 -3.39
C CYS A 96 4.56 -7.49 -4.59
N ASP A 97 4.33 -8.37 -5.57
CA ASP A 97 5.12 -8.40 -6.82
C ASP A 97 5.00 -7.07 -7.58
N VAL A 98 3.78 -6.52 -7.67
CA VAL A 98 3.53 -5.17 -8.22
C VAL A 98 4.24 -4.09 -7.41
N LEU A 99 4.23 -4.18 -6.09
CA LEU A 99 4.92 -3.26 -5.18
C LEU A 99 6.46 -3.43 -5.17
N GLY A 100 6.99 -4.46 -5.82
CA GLY A 100 8.42 -4.74 -5.90
C GLY A 100 9.01 -5.46 -4.68
N ILE A 101 8.17 -6.12 -3.87
CA ILE A 101 8.61 -6.98 -2.76
C ILE A 101 8.67 -8.42 -3.28
N PRO A 102 9.85 -9.05 -3.34
CA PRO A 102 9.98 -10.39 -3.91
C PRO A 102 9.31 -11.44 -3.01
N PRO A 103 8.71 -12.51 -3.57
CA PRO A 103 8.05 -13.56 -2.80
C PRO A 103 8.92 -14.20 -1.71
N SER A 104 10.23 -14.29 -1.92
CA SER A 104 11.20 -14.81 -0.94
C SER A 104 11.34 -13.95 0.32
N SER A 105 10.89 -12.70 0.28
CA SER A 105 10.92 -11.75 1.40
C SER A 105 9.53 -11.57 2.04
N ILE A 106 8.57 -12.43 1.71
CA ILE A 106 7.21 -12.38 2.24
C ILE A 106 6.99 -13.60 3.13
N THR A 107 6.51 -13.36 4.35
CA THR A 107 6.08 -14.40 5.28
C THR A 107 4.62 -14.16 5.63
N ILE A 108 3.78 -15.18 5.46
CA ILE A 108 2.36 -15.14 5.84
C ILE A 108 2.17 -16.18 6.94
N ILE A 109 1.72 -15.72 8.10
CA ILE A 109 1.41 -16.59 9.23
C ILE A 109 0.00 -17.15 9.02
N ASP A 110 -0.10 -18.47 9.10
CA ASP A 110 -1.35 -19.21 9.11
C ASP A 110 -1.40 -20.06 10.38
N ASN A 111 -1.68 -19.39 11.50
CA ASN A 111 -1.72 -19.99 12.83
C ASN A 111 -3.05 -19.66 13.51
N ARG A 112 -3.59 -20.62 14.27
CA ARG A 112 -4.84 -20.52 15.03
C ARG A 112 -4.76 -19.47 16.14
N ASP A 113 -3.56 -19.09 16.57
CA ASP A 113 -3.33 -18.04 17.56
C ASP A 113 -3.61 -16.63 17.00
N PHE A 114 -3.58 -16.46 15.68
CA PHE A 114 -3.83 -15.17 14.99
C PHE A 114 -4.97 -15.29 13.97
N PRO A 115 -6.19 -15.63 14.41
CA PRO A 115 -7.33 -15.76 13.52
C PRO A 115 -7.69 -14.39 12.93
N ASP A 116 -8.09 -14.38 11.66
CA ASP A 116 -8.78 -13.25 11.07
C ASP A 116 -10.23 -13.22 11.56
N ASP A 117 -10.45 -12.63 12.74
CA ASP A 117 -11.77 -12.46 13.34
C ASP A 117 -11.83 -11.09 14.06
N PRO A 118 -12.75 -10.18 13.66
CA PRO A 118 -12.87 -8.86 14.28
C PRO A 118 -13.30 -8.92 15.76
N GLY A 119 -13.90 -10.04 16.19
CA GLY A 119 -14.31 -10.29 17.57
C GLY A 119 -13.19 -10.81 18.48
N VAL A 120 -12.04 -11.20 17.93
CA VAL A 120 -10.90 -11.75 18.69
C VAL A 120 -9.83 -10.68 18.92
N GLN A 121 -9.18 -10.72 20.09
CA GLN A 121 -7.97 -9.94 20.35
C GLN A 121 -6.78 -10.87 20.27
N TRP A 122 -5.80 -10.55 19.45
CA TRP A 122 -4.54 -11.27 19.47
C TRP A 122 -3.78 -10.98 20.77
N ASP A 123 -3.15 -12.02 21.32
CA ASP A 123 -2.25 -11.90 22.47
C ASP A 123 -1.04 -11.04 22.07
N THR A 124 -0.89 -9.90 22.73
CA THR A 124 0.14 -8.92 22.41
C THR A 124 1.55 -9.45 22.66
N GLU A 125 1.75 -10.25 23.71
CA GLU A 125 3.06 -10.84 24.04
C GLU A 125 3.42 -11.92 23.02
N LEU A 126 2.43 -12.71 22.58
CA LEU A 126 2.65 -13.71 21.54
C LEU A 126 2.99 -13.04 20.20
N VAL A 127 2.25 -11.99 19.79
CA VAL A 127 2.58 -11.19 18.59
C VAL A 127 3.99 -10.62 18.70
N ALA A 128 4.35 -10.04 19.85
CA ALA A 128 5.68 -9.48 20.10
C ALA A 128 6.77 -10.55 19.99
N SER A 129 6.55 -11.73 20.56
CA SER A 129 7.52 -12.84 20.50
C SER A 129 7.79 -13.31 19.06
N VAL A 130 6.75 -13.48 18.25
CA VAL A 130 6.87 -13.89 16.84
C VAL A 130 7.55 -12.80 16.02
N LEU A 131 7.18 -11.54 16.27
CA LEU A 131 7.80 -10.40 15.60
C LEU A 131 9.29 -10.28 15.95
N LEU A 132 9.67 -10.46 17.22
CA LEU A 132 11.08 -10.44 17.65
C LEU A 132 11.89 -11.53 16.96
N GLN A 133 11.37 -12.76 16.93
CA GLN A 133 12.02 -13.87 16.23
C GLN A 133 12.28 -13.54 14.75
N HIS A 134 11.30 -12.93 14.08
CA HIS A 134 11.45 -12.54 12.68
C HIS A 134 12.45 -11.38 12.49
N ILE A 135 12.45 -10.40 13.39
CA ILE A 135 13.41 -9.28 13.39
C ILE A 135 14.84 -9.80 13.50
N GLU A 136 15.08 -10.70 14.46
CA GLU A 136 16.40 -11.29 14.71
C GLU A 136 16.85 -12.17 13.53
N ALA A 137 15.99 -13.07 13.05
CA ALA A 137 16.30 -13.98 11.95
C ALA A 137 16.62 -13.25 10.63
N SER A 138 15.96 -12.11 10.38
CA SER A 138 16.11 -11.35 9.13
C SER A 138 17.06 -10.14 9.25
N SER A 139 17.64 -9.91 10.44
CA SER A 139 18.49 -8.75 10.76
C SER A 139 17.82 -7.42 10.42
N ILE A 140 16.55 -7.28 10.80
CA ILE A 140 15.73 -6.08 10.52
C ILE A 140 16.20 -4.90 11.36
N ASN A 141 16.30 -3.72 10.74
CA ASN A 141 16.68 -2.49 11.43
C ASN A 141 15.59 -1.41 11.45
N LEU A 142 14.50 -1.60 10.68
CA LEU A 142 13.33 -0.74 10.68
C LEU A 142 12.08 -1.60 10.62
N VAL A 143 11.16 -1.41 11.56
CA VAL A 143 9.83 -2.02 11.53
C VAL A 143 8.81 -0.94 11.22
N VAL A 144 7.97 -1.19 10.23
CA VAL A 144 6.85 -0.33 9.84
C VAL A 144 5.56 -1.10 10.09
N THR A 145 4.63 -0.49 10.80
CA THR A 145 3.29 -1.06 11.04
C THR A 145 2.29 0.08 11.32
N PHE A 146 1.07 -0.29 11.71
CA PHE A 146 -0.01 0.61 12.05
C PHE A 146 0.31 1.53 13.24
N ASP A 147 -0.50 2.58 13.37
CA ASP A 147 -0.46 3.49 14.50
C ASP A 147 -1.29 2.98 15.69
N ALA A 148 -1.35 3.78 16.77
CA ALA A 148 -2.07 3.43 17.99
C ALA A 148 -3.58 3.19 17.79
N GLY A 149 -4.17 3.82 16.78
CA GLY A 149 -5.57 3.65 16.43
C GLY A 149 -5.83 2.45 15.52
N GLY A 150 -4.80 1.76 15.02
CA GLY A 150 -4.96 0.72 14.02
C GLY A 150 -5.60 1.23 12.73
N VAL A 151 -5.37 2.50 12.39
CA VAL A 151 -6.03 3.29 11.33
C VAL A 151 -7.53 3.51 11.55
N SER A 152 -8.31 2.44 11.67
CA SER A 152 -9.79 2.46 11.76
C SER A 152 -10.35 1.93 13.08
N GLY A 153 -9.48 1.55 14.02
CA GLY A 153 -9.86 0.85 15.25
C GLY A 153 -9.89 -0.67 15.13
N HIS A 154 -9.40 -1.24 14.02
CA HIS A 154 -9.36 -2.69 13.84
C HIS A 154 -8.45 -3.34 14.88
N ARG A 155 -8.97 -4.31 15.65
CA ARG A 155 -8.29 -4.89 16.82
C ARG A 155 -6.95 -5.54 16.50
N ASN A 156 -6.87 -6.23 15.36
CA ASN A 156 -5.63 -6.85 14.90
C ASN A 156 -4.54 -5.80 14.59
N HIS A 157 -4.92 -4.66 14.00
CA HIS A 157 -3.98 -3.58 13.70
C HIS A 157 -3.46 -2.94 15.00
N VAL A 158 -4.36 -2.73 15.96
CA VAL A 158 -4.02 -2.24 17.30
C VAL A 158 -3.09 -3.22 18.03
N ALA A 159 -3.31 -4.54 17.89
CA ALA A 159 -2.45 -5.56 18.47
C ALA A 159 -1.02 -5.50 17.93
N LEU A 160 -0.85 -5.30 16.63
CA LEU A 160 0.47 -5.12 16.01
C LEU A 160 1.20 -3.89 16.55
N TYR A 161 0.50 -2.76 16.67
CA TYR A 161 1.05 -1.56 17.29
C TYR A 161 1.46 -1.82 18.75
N ALA A 162 0.59 -2.45 19.53
CA ALA A 162 0.86 -2.78 20.93
C ALA A 162 2.08 -3.70 21.08
N ALA A 163 2.23 -4.70 20.21
CA ALA A 163 3.37 -5.61 20.22
C ALA A 163 4.69 -4.89 19.92
N VAL A 164 4.71 -3.99 18.93
CA VAL A 164 5.89 -3.14 18.66
C VAL A 164 6.23 -2.25 19.85
N ARG A 165 5.22 -1.75 20.58
CA ARG A 165 5.42 -0.97 21.81
C ARG A 165 6.04 -1.80 22.92
N VAL A 166 5.64 -3.05 23.09
CA VAL A 166 6.25 -4.00 24.03
C VAL A 166 7.71 -4.24 23.67
N LEU A 167 8.01 -4.53 22.39
CA LEU A 167 9.38 -4.76 21.93
C LEU A 167 10.29 -3.54 22.09
N ARG A 168 9.78 -2.32 21.88
CA ARG A 168 10.56 -1.09 22.09
C ARG A 168 10.96 -0.89 23.56
N ALA A 169 10.18 -1.40 24.50
CA ALA A 169 10.55 -1.37 25.92
C ALA A 169 11.59 -2.44 26.28
N HIS A 170 11.83 -3.41 25.38
CA HIS A 170 12.79 -4.48 25.59
C HIS A 170 14.22 -3.98 25.31
N PRO A 171 15.20 -4.21 26.23
CA PRO A 171 16.55 -3.64 26.11
C PRO A 171 17.34 -4.08 24.87
N SER A 172 16.96 -5.18 24.25
CA SER A 172 17.64 -5.81 23.10
C SER A 172 17.24 -5.22 21.74
N VAL A 173 16.14 -4.47 21.65
CA VAL A 173 15.63 -3.90 20.39
C VAL A 173 15.91 -2.41 20.35
N GLY A 174 16.78 -1.97 19.44
CA GLY A 174 17.16 -0.57 19.24
C GLY A 174 15.97 0.35 18.88
N GLN A 175 16.18 1.67 18.99
CA GLN A 175 15.14 2.69 18.77
C GLN A 175 14.44 2.55 17.40
N CYS A 176 13.11 2.44 17.42
CA CYS A 176 12.25 2.51 16.22
C CYS A 176 12.43 3.87 15.51
N VAL A 177 12.75 3.85 14.20
CA VAL A 177 13.18 5.03 13.43
C VAL A 177 12.04 5.74 12.69
N ALA A 178 10.83 5.18 12.58
CA ALA A 178 9.69 5.92 12.03
C ALA A 178 8.34 5.25 12.36
N GLN A 179 7.34 6.06 12.70
CA GLN A 179 5.93 5.65 12.77
C GLN A 179 5.20 6.28 11.59
N VAL A 180 4.53 5.47 10.77
CA VAL A 180 3.71 5.99 9.66
C VAL A 180 2.37 6.41 10.26
N HIS A 181 2.16 7.73 10.37
CA HIS A 181 0.86 8.28 10.71
C HIS A 181 0.05 8.38 9.43
N LEU A 182 -0.90 7.47 9.21
CA LEU A 182 -1.83 7.54 8.10
C LEU A 182 -2.88 8.60 8.42
N PRO A 183 -3.01 9.70 7.64
CA PRO A 183 -4.04 10.69 7.90
C PRO A 183 -5.42 10.06 7.75
N SER A 184 -6.29 10.25 8.73
CA SER A 184 -7.68 9.83 8.64
C SER A 184 -8.42 10.71 7.63
N GLY A 185 -8.65 10.22 6.40
CA GLY A 185 -9.49 10.89 5.38
C GLY A 185 -8.78 11.19 4.04
N PRO A 186 -9.52 11.63 3.00
CA PRO A 186 -9.01 11.68 1.63
C PRO A 186 -7.94 12.76 1.49
N ALA A 187 -6.68 12.36 1.36
CA ALA A 187 -5.58 13.28 1.14
C ALA A 187 -5.55 13.74 -0.34
N LEU A 188 -6.32 14.79 -0.66
CA LEU A 188 -6.02 15.64 -1.82
C LEU A 188 -4.92 16.61 -1.41
N PHE A 189 -3.71 16.41 -1.93
CA PHE A 189 -2.61 17.36 -1.75
C PHE A 189 -2.32 18.08 -3.07
N SER A 190 -2.57 19.39 -3.12
CA SER A 190 -2.05 20.25 -4.19
C SER A 190 -0.61 20.61 -3.86
N ALA A 191 0.34 20.07 -4.61
CA ALA A 191 1.74 20.46 -4.49
C ALA A 191 1.95 21.83 -5.16
N SER A 192 1.72 22.93 -4.42
CA SER A 192 2.34 24.20 -4.76
C SER A 192 3.72 24.26 -4.13
N TYR A 193 4.76 24.15 -4.97
CA TYR A 193 6.15 24.33 -4.57
C TYR A 193 6.41 25.78 -4.12
N PRO A 194 7.10 26.04 -2.99
CA PRO A 194 7.54 27.38 -2.65
C PRO A 194 8.89 27.65 -3.34
N GLY A 195 8.93 28.59 -4.29
CA GLY A 195 10.18 28.88 -4.98
C GLY A 195 10.16 29.93 -6.09
N CYS A 196 9.43 31.04 -5.93
CA CYS A 196 9.77 32.27 -6.67
C CYS A 196 9.15 33.50 -5.99
N PRO A 197 9.92 34.49 -5.53
CA PRO A 197 9.37 35.69 -4.93
C PRO A 197 8.81 36.60 -6.04
N LEU A 198 7.50 36.59 -6.24
CA LEU A 198 6.84 37.64 -7.01
C LEU A 198 6.77 38.91 -6.15
N ARG A 199 7.67 39.82 -6.51
CA ARG A 199 7.79 41.23 -6.13
C ARG A 199 6.43 41.86 -5.86
N ALA A 200 6.16 42.19 -4.60
CA ALA A 200 5.04 43.03 -4.21
C ALA A 200 5.26 44.44 -4.76
N HIS A 201 4.45 44.85 -5.74
CA HIS A 201 4.31 46.26 -6.09
C HIS A 201 3.22 46.86 -5.20
N GLN A 202 3.68 47.60 -4.19
CA GLN A 202 2.84 48.44 -3.37
C GLN A 202 2.30 49.60 -4.22
N GLN A 203 0.98 49.72 -4.34
CA GLN A 203 0.36 50.96 -4.75
C GLN A 203 -0.61 51.40 -3.67
N ARG A 204 -0.26 52.53 -3.06
CA ARG A 204 -1.01 53.26 -2.05
C ARG A 204 -2.16 54.03 -2.72
N SER A 205 -3.19 54.27 -1.91
CA SER A 205 -4.13 55.42 -1.95
C SER A 205 -5.37 55.31 -2.84
N GLY A 206 -6.54 55.51 -2.21
CA GLY A 206 -7.78 55.83 -2.91
C GLY A 206 -9.03 55.47 -2.13
N THR A 207 -9.59 56.45 -1.43
CA THR A 207 -10.85 56.49 -0.69
C THR A 207 -12.09 56.13 -1.51
N GLY A 208 -13.10 55.52 -0.87
CA GLY A 208 -14.51 55.82 -1.18
C GLY A 208 -15.45 54.64 -1.49
N GLN A 209 -16.44 54.49 -0.61
CA GLN A 209 -17.81 54.00 -0.81
C GLN A 209 -18.10 52.50 -0.99
N GLU A 210 -18.88 52.02 0.00
CA GLU A 210 -19.64 50.79 0.03
C GLU A 210 -20.69 50.71 -1.09
N SER A 211 -20.74 49.58 -1.78
CA SER A 211 -21.98 49.04 -2.33
C SER A 211 -21.85 47.54 -2.52
N HIS A 212 -22.78 46.82 -1.89
CA HIS A 212 -22.94 45.37 -1.92
C HIS A 212 -23.07 44.82 -3.34
N VAL A 213 -22.21 43.87 -3.70
CA VAL A 213 -22.44 42.91 -4.79
C VAL A 213 -21.95 41.53 -4.32
N LEU A 214 -22.85 40.55 -4.37
CA LEU A 214 -22.62 39.14 -4.05
C LEU A 214 -21.44 38.59 -4.87
N PRO A 215 -20.49 37.83 -4.28
CA PRO A 215 -19.45 37.18 -5.07
C PRO A 215 -20.04 36.06 -5.93
N SER A 216 -19.74 36.14 -7.23
CA SER A 216 -19.97 35.09 -8.22
C SER A 216 -19.22 33.82 -7.85
N GLN A 217 -19.93 32.69 -7.85
CA GLN A 217 -19.37 31.35 -7.66
C GLN A 217 -18.24 31.08 -8.66
N PRO A 218 -17.08 30.55 -8.24
CA PRO A 218 -16.05 30.12 -9.18
C PRO A 218 -16.51 28.89 -9.95
N ALA A 219 -16.44 29.01 -11.27
CA ALA A 219 -16.78 27.99 -12.25
C ALA A 219 -16.05 26.66 -12.01
N ALA A 220 -16.77 25.55 -12.19
CA ALA A 220 -16.23 24.21 -12.20
C ALA A 220 -15.28 24.03 -13.40
N LEU A 221 -13.97 24.05 -13.14
CA LEU A 221 -12.94 23.61 -14.07
C LEU A 221 -12.83 22.08 -13.99
N VAL A 222 -13.72 21.38 -14.70
CA VAL A 222 -13.63 19.94 -14.94
C VAL A 222 -12.97 19.72 -16.30
N SER A 223 -11.78 19.17 -16.30
CA SER A 223 -11.12 18.63 -17.50
C SER A 223 -11.57 17.17 -17.70
N PRO A 224 -12.18 16.77 -18.83
CA PRO A 224 -12.28 15.37 -19.25
C PRO A 224 -10.99 14.94 -20.00
N PRO A 225 -10.64 13.63 -20.08
CA PRO A 225 -11.58 12.53 -20.27
C PRO A 225 -11.28 11.28 -19.41
N LEU A 226 -12.21 10.95 -18.51
CA LEU A 226 -12.30 9.63 -17.87
C LEU A 226 -13.60 8.92 -18.29
N ARG A 227 -13.97 9.07 -19.58
CA ARG A 227 -15.14 8.43 -20.20
C ARG A 227 -14.77 7.34 -21.23
N ALA A 228 -13.50 6.97 -21.30
CA ALA A 228 -13.00 5.95 -22.24
C ALA A 228 -12.69 4.58 -21.60
N LEU A 229 -12.85 4.43 -20.28
CA LEU A 229 -12.54 3.17 -19.57
C LEU A 229 -13.73 2.51 -18.87
N LEU A 230 -14.95 3.04 -19.05
CA LEU A 230 -16.19 2.42 -18.58
C LEU A 230 -17.22 2.42 -19.71
N GLN A 231 -17.02 1.56 -20.71
CA GLN A 231 -18.15 1.01 -21.47
C GLN A 231 -18.63 -0.24 -20.75
N VAL A 232 -19.37 -0.05 -19.66
CA VAL A 232 -20.29 -1.09 -19.20
C VAL A 232 -21.49 -1.00 -20.12
N HIS A 233 -21.72 -2.08 -20.87
CA HIS A 233 -22.88 -2.23 -21.74
C HIS A 233 -24.12 -2.36 -20.86
N GLU A 234 -24.78 -1.25 -20.53
CA GLU A 234 -26.16 -1.26 -20.05
C GLU A 234 -27.06 -1.74 -21.20
N ASN A 235 -27.28 -3.05 -21.28
CA ASN A 235 -28.46 -3.68 -21.89
C ASN A 235 -28.31 -5.21 -21.81
N GLN A 236 -28.55 -5.80 -20.63
CA GLN A 236 -29.09 -7.17 -20.45
C GLN A 236 -29.42 -7.37 -18.95
N LEU A 237 -30.55 -6.85 -18.49
CA LEU A 237 -31.17 -7.25 -17.22
C LEU A 237 -32.47 -7.99 -17.57
N PRO A 238 -32.52 -9.33 -17.60
CA PRO A 238 -33.79 -10.02 -17.57
C PRO A 238 -34.34 -9.91 -16.13
N ALA A 239 -35.48 -9.26 -16.01
CA ALA A 239 -36.28 -9.21 -14.80
C ALA A 239 -36.54 -10.63 -14.29
N LEU A 240 -36.06 -10.96 -13.09
CA LEU A 240 -36.46 -12.17 -12.38
C LEU A 240 -37.62 -11.83 -11.43
N PRO A 241 -38.72 -12.61 -11.46
CA PRO A 241 -39.91 -12.32 -10.68
C PRO A 241 -39.71 -12.70 -9.22
N LEU A 242 -40.13 -11.81 -8.33
CA LEU A 242 -40.40 -12.15 -6.93
C LEU A 242 -41.56 -13.15 -6.90
N LYS A 243 -41.29 -14.38 -6.43
CA LYS A 243 -42.33 -15.35 -6.06
C LYS A 243 -42.72 -15.15 -4.59
N PRO A 244 -43.96 -15.49 -4.23
CA PRO A 244 -44.64 -15.05 -3.00
C PRO A 244 -44.12 -15.73 -1.74
#